data_AF-A0A674AVC9-F1
#
_entry.id   AF-A0A674AVC9-F1
#
_cell.length_a   1.000
_cell.length_b   1.000
_cell.length_c   1.000
_cell.angle_alpha   90.00
_cell.angle_beta   90.00
_cell.angle_gamma   90.00
#
_symmetry.space_group_name_H-M   'P 1'
#
loop_
_entity.id
_entity.type
_entity.pdbx_description
1 polymer ?
#
loop_
_entity_poly.entity_id
_entity_poly.type
_entity_poly.pdbx_seq_one_letter_code
_entity_poly.pdbx_strand_id
1 'polypeptide(L)'
;MSASMIRRGLELLSDDIKDGSKKQKSAAKKKHTPSKAEVMGLVSTNRQGVSRQVRRLQGRLGPGKSKATVKDKRIKSAVEEFRKKQGKSHLSSNLLYFLGTGFRATDSDTMKIVNQNLGRQSRHRPDRPVKKVPKEKSVFTEDEFQQFQKEYFGRTVEGN
;
A
#
# COMPACT_ATOMS: atom_id res chain seq x y z
N MET A 1 -79.18 9.89 -7.25
CA MET A 1 -78.26 8.84 -7.75
C MET A 1 -76.83 9.35 -7.62
N SER A 2 -75.88 8.58 -7.09
CA SER A 2 -74.51 9.06 -6.84
C SER A 2 -73.64 9.02 -8.11
N ALA A 3 -72.82 10.05 -8.31
CA ALA A 3 -71.90 10.14 -9.45
C ALA A 3 -70.86 9.01 -9.49
N SER A 4 -70.56 8.38 -8.34
CA SER A 4 -69.68 7.21 -8.26
C SER A 4 -70.31 5.95 -8.86
N MET A 5 -71.63 5.75 -8.71
CA MET A 5 -72.34 4.63 -9.36
C MET A 5 -72.37 4.79 -10.88
N ILE A 6 -72.60 6.00 -11.38
CA ILE A 6 -72.60 6.27 -12.83
C ILE A 6 -71.21 5.97 -13.43
N ARG A 7 -70.13 6.42 -12.77
CA ARG A 7 -68.75 6.13 -13.23
C ARG A 7 -68.45 4.64 -13.23
N ARG A 8 -68.81 3.92 -12.16
CA ARG A 8 -68.62 2.47 -12.06
C ARG A 8 -69.44 1.72 -13.12
N GLY A 9 -70.66 2.17 -13.40
CA GLY A 9 -71.52 1.61 -14.44
C GLY A 9 -70.95 1.79 -15.84
N LEU A 10 -70.41 2.97 -16.15
CA LEU A 10 -69.75 3.24 -17.43
C LEU A 10 -68.43 2.46 -17.60
N GLU A 11 -67.68 2.27 -16.51
CA GLU A 11 -66.44 1.49 -16.51
C GLU A 11 -66.71 0.02 -16.84
N LEU A 12 -67.72 -0.58 -16.20
CA LEU A 12 -68.15 -1.96 -16.48
C LEU A 12 -68.68 -2.12 -17.91
N LEU A 13 -69.47 -1.16 -18.40
CA LEU A 13 -69.99 -1.19 -19.78
C LEU A 13 -68.87 -1.03 -20.83
N SER A 14 -67.78 -0.34 -20.49
CA SER A 14 -66.66 -0.13 -21.41
C SER A 14 -65.80 -1.38 -21.65
N ASP A 15 -65.84 -2.35 -20.72
CA ASP A 15 -65.16 -3.63 -20.86
C ASP A 15 -65.95 -4.56 -21.80
N ASP A 16 -67.28 -4.56 -21.73
CA ASP A 16 -68.15 -5.40 -22.59
C ASP A 16 -68.24 -4.90 -24.05
N ILE A 17 -68.10 -3.59 -24.29
CA ILE A 17 -68.15 -3.01 -25.66
C ILE A 17 -66.85 -3.30 -26.45
N LYS A 18 -65.76 -3.72 -25.79
CA LYS A 18 -64.44 -3.90 -26.42
C LYS A 18 -64.18 -5.27 -27.06
N ASP A 19 -65.14 -6.18 -27.08
CA ASP A 19 -65.00 -7.51 -27.69
C ASP A 19 -65.34 -7.52 -29.19
N GLY A 20 -64.68 -6.65 -29.96
CA GLY A 20 -64.81 -6.59 -31.43
C GLY A 20 -63.51 -6.44 -32.22
N SER A 21 -62.34 -6.25 -31.58
CA SER A 21 -61.08 -6.13 -32.33
C SER A 21 -59.85 -6.69 -31.61
N LYS A 22 -59.42 -7.86 -32.10
CA LYS A 22 -58.04 -8.38 -32.19
C LYS A 22 -57.16 -8.35 -30.92
N LYS A 23 -56.99 -9.56 -30.38
CA LYS A 23 -55.85 -10.06 -29.57
C LYS A 23 -54.51 -9.35 -29.86
N GLN A 24 -53.90 -8.71 -28.84
CA GLN A 24 -52.46 -8.82 -28.58
C GLN A 24 -52.13 -8.69 -27.08
N LYS A 25 -51.69 -9.82 -26.52
CA LYS A 25 -50.61 -10.02 -25.54
C LYS A 25 -50.60 -9.16 -24.27
N SER A 26 -50.83 -9.87 -23.17
CA SER A 26 -50.44 -9.56 -21.79
C SER A 26 -49.15 -8.75 -21.66
N ALA A 27 -49.27 -7.43 -21.52
CA ALA A 27 -48.24 -6.60 -20.91
C ALA A 27 -48.58 -6.46 -19.43
N ALA A 28 -47.77 -7.10 -18.58
CA ALA A 28 -47.73 -6.80 -17.16
C ALA A 28 -47.77 -5.27 -16.98
N LYS A 29 -48.78 -4.75 -16.27
CA LYS A 29 -48.85 -3.35 -15.86
C LYS A 29 -47.58 -3.04 -15.05
N LYS A 30 -46.52 -2.62 -15.74
CA LYS A 30 -45.37 -1.95 -15.13
C LYS A 30 -45.98 -0.75 -14.42
N LYS A 31 -46.04 -0.80 -13.09
CA LYS A 31 -46.35 0.36 -12.27
C LYS A 31 -45.30 1.40 -12.66
N HIS A 32 -45.72 2.41 -13.42
CA HIS A 32 -44.87 3.52 -13.80
C HIS A 32 -44.37 4.17 -12.51
N THR A 33 -43.09 3.96 -12.17
CA THR A 33 -42.47 4.72 -11.09
C THR A 33 -42.28 6.13 -11.64
N PRO A 34 -42.96 7.15 -11.08
CA PRO A 34 -42.82 8.51 -11.59
C PRO A 34 -41.35 8.91 -11.52
N SER A 35 -40.88 9.53 -12.60
CA SER A 35 -39.50 10.02 -12.67
C SER A 35 -39.26 11.07 -11.59
N LYS A 36 -38.00 11.26 -11.18
CA LYS A 36 -37.64 12.24 -10.14
C LYS A 36 -38.16 13.66 -10.46
N ALA A 37 -38.27 14.00 -11.75
CA ALA A 37 -38.80 15.28 -12.21
C ALA A 37 -40.33 15.38 -12.01
N GLU A 38 -41.09 14.33 -12.32
CA GLU A 38 -42.55 14.29 -12.10
C GLU A 38 -42.90 14.35 -10.61
N VAL A 39 -42.11 13.68 -9.76
CA VAL A 39 -42.32 13.74 -8.30
C VAL A 39 -42.08 15.14 -7.76
N MET A 40 -41.09 15.87 -8.29
CA MET A 40 -40.77 17.25 -7.87
C MET A 40 -41.80 18.27 -8.37
N GLY A 41 -42.46 18.04 -9.51
CA GLY A 41 -43.55 18.89 -10.02
C GLY A 41 -44.81 18.88 -9.12
N LEU A 42 -45.01 17.83 -8.31
CA LEU A 42 -46.07 17.75 -7.30
C LEU A 42 -45.74 18.49 -5.98
N VAL A 43 -44.53 19.06 -5.83
CA VAL A 43 -43.99 19.64 -4.58
C VAL A 43 -44.15 21.16 -4.54
N SER A 44 -45.17 21.75 -5.19
CA SER A 44 -45.40 23.20 -5.15
C SER A 44 -46.14 23.69 -3.90
N THR A 45 -46.42 22.82 -2.91
CA THR A 45 -47.06 23.26 -1.66
C THR A 45 -46.16 23.00 -0.47
N ASN A 46 -45.78 24.09 0.21
CA ASN A 46 -44.90 24.16 1.37
C ASN A 46 -45.54 23.53 2.64
N ARG A 47 -46.04 22.30 2.55
CA ARG A 47 -46.59 21.54 3.68
C ARG A 47 -45.60 20.49 4.14
N GLN A 48 -45.27 20.53 5.43
CA GLN A 48 -44.33 19.63 6.13
C GLN A 48 -44.60 18.12 5.91
N GLY A 49 -45.78 17.72 5.42
CA GLY A 49 -46.13 16.34 5.06
C GLY A 49 -45.50 15.82 3.75
N VAL A 50 -45.22 16.69 2.79
CA VAL A 50 -44.72 16.30 1.45
C VAL A 50 -43.30 15.73 1.55
N SER A 51 -42.43 16.31 2.39
CA SER A 51 -41.07 15.80 2.62
C SER A 51 -41.07 14.40 3.23
N ARG A 52 -42.02 14.09 4.13
CA ARG A 52 -42.19 12.75 4.71
C ARG A 52 -42.69 11.74 3.68
N GLN A 53 -43.56 12.17 2.77
CA GLN A 53 -44.10 11.32 1.69
C GLN A 53 -43.03 11.04 0.62
N VAL A 54 -42.24 12.05 0.23
CA VAL A 54 -41.06 11.89 -0.62
C VAL A 54 -40.03 10.97 0.02
N ARG A 55 -39.77 11.10 1.34
CA ARG A 55 -38.85 10.21 2.07
C ARG A 55 -39.35 8.76 2.16
N ARG A 56 -40.66 8.54 2.18
CA ARG A 56 -41.27 7.20 2.09
C ARG A 56 -41.18 6.63 0.68
N LEU A 57 -41.44 7.43 -0.35
CA LEU A 57 -41.40 7.04 -1.77
C LEU A 57 -39.98 6.79 -2.28
N GLN A 58 -38.99 7.56 -1.81
CA GLN A 58 -37.57 7.35 -2.12
C GLN A 58 -37.00 6.06 -1.50
N GLY A 59 -37.79 5.34 -0.70
CA GLY A 59 -37.36 4.10 -0.07
C GLY A 59 -36.12 4.30 0.81
N ARG A 60 -35.59 3.23 1.38
CA ARG A 60 -34.37 3.24 2.18
C ARG A 60 -33.10 3.44 1.32
N LEU A 61 -33.17 4.20 0.23
CA LEU A 61 -32.11 4.38 -0.77
C LEU A 61 -31.61 5.83 -0.85
N GLY A 62 -31.94 6.67 0.13
CA GLY A 62 -31.29 7.97 0.28
C GLY A 62 -29.83 7.80 0.77
N PRO A 63 -28.96 8.81 0.59
CA PRO A 63 -27.53 8.79 0.97
C PRO A 63 -27.25 8.53 2.46
N GLY A 64 -28.30 8.36 3.29
CA GLY A 64 -28.23 8.00 4.69
C GLY A 64 -28.60 6.55 5.06
N LYS A 65 -28.79 5.62 4.11
CA LYS A 65 -29.08 4.20 4.45
C LYS A 65 -28.42 3.15 3.53
N SER A 66 -27.22 2.73 3.90
CA SER A 66 -26.88 1.34 4.22
C SER A 66 -25.53 1.39 4.94
N LYS A 67 -25.52 1.60 6.26
CA LYS A 67 -24.30 1.31 7.01
C LYS A 67 -24.11 -0.20 6.89
N ALA A 68 -23.16 -0.63 6.06
CA ALA A 68 -22.78 -2.03 5.94
C ALA A 68 -22.67 -2.61 7.35
N THR A 69 -23.59 -3.50 7.71
CA THR A 69 -23.54 -4.15 9.01
C THR A 69 -22.27 -5.00 9.05
N VAL A 70 -21.78 -5.37 10.23
CA VAL A 70 -20.54 -6.15 10.36
C VAL A 70 -20.58 -7.43 9.51
N LYS A 71 -21.78 -7.99 9.27
CA LYS A 71 -22.04 -9.16 8.41
C LYS A 71 -21.90 -8.89 6.90
N ASP A 72 -22.05 -7.64 6.46
CA ASP A 72 -21.92 -7.26 5.05
C ASP A 72 -20.46 -6.94 4.67
N LYS A 73 -19.56 -6.88 5.66
CA LYS A 73 -18.13 -6.60 5.45
C LYS A 73 -17.42 -7.90 5.05
N ARG A 74 -17.13 -8.06 3.76
CA ARG A 74 -16.15 -9.06 3.30
C ARG A 74 -14.76 -8.67 3.81
N ILE A 75 -14.08 -9.61 4.45
CA ILE A 75 -12.68 -9.43 4.88
C ILE A 75 -11.84 -9.26 3.61
N LYS A 76 -11.27 -8.07 3.43
CA LYS A 76 -10.33 -7.79 2.35
C LYS A 76 -8.95 -8.24 2.78
N SER A 77 -8.18 -8.79 1.84
CA SER A 77 -6.78 -9.09 2.10
C SER A 77 -6.01 -7.79 2.38
N ALA A 78 -5.28 -7.77 3.51
CA ALA A 78 -4.44 -6.63 3.88
C ALA A 78 -3.42 -6.29 2.78
N VAL A 79 -2.93 -7.30 2.05
CA VAL A 79 -1.99 -7.15 0.93
C VAL A 79 -2.66 -6.43 -0.25
N GLU A 80 -3.91 -6.76 -0.56
CA GLU A 80 -4.65 -6.09 -1.63
C GLU A 80 -4.98 -4.64 -1.28
N GLU A 81 -5.36 -4.37 -0.04
CA GLU A 81 -5.58 -2.99 0.41
C GLU A 81 -4.29 -2.17 0.38
N PHE A 82 -3.17 -2.76 0.77
CA PHE A 82 -1.86 -2.13 0.67
C PHE A 82 -1.55 -1.77 -0.78
N ARG A 83 -1.67 -2.72 -1.71
CA ARG A 83 -1.42 -2.48 -3.15
C ARG A 83 -2.32 -1.39 -3.75
N LYS A 84 -3.58 -1.31 -3.32
CA LYS A 84 -4.52 -0.26 -3.76
C LYS A 84 -4.18 1.13 -3.20
N LYS A 85 -3.59 1.17 -2.00
CA LYS A 85 -3.12 2.41 -1.35
C LYS A 85 -1.73 2.82 -1.80
N GLN A 86 -0.96 1.91 -2.41
CA GLN A 86 0.34 2.25 -2.96
C GLN A 86 0.17 3.24 -4.11
N GLY A 87 0.89 4.36 -4.02
CA GLY A 87 1.04 5.30 -5.11
C GLY A 87 1.79 4.68 -6.29
N LYS A 88 1.90 5.42 -7.39
CA LYS A 88 2.71 5.01 -8.53
C LYS A 88 4.16 4.82 -8.06
N SER A 89 4.72 3.62 -8.27
CA SER A 89 6.13 3.38 -8.01
C SER A 89 6.97 4.10 -9.06
N HIS A 90 7.89 4.95 -8.61
CA HIS A 90 8.88 5.61 -9.47
C HIS A 90 10.21 4.84 -9.54
N LEU A 91 10.23 3.59 -9.07
CA LEU A 91 11.46 2.80 -9.01
C LEU A 91 12.06 2.60 -10.41
N SER A 92 11.26 2.19 -11.39
CA SER A 92 11.74 1.95 -12.76
C SER A 92 12.21 3.23 -13.45
N SER A 93 11.49 4.34 -13.29
CA SER A 93 11.89 5.64 -13.84
C SER A 93 13.19 6.14 -13.20
N ASN A 94 13.37 5.95 -11.90
CA ASN A 94 14.58 6.36 -11.19
C ASN A 94 15.78 5.49 -11.59
N LEU A 95 15.58 4.18 -11.72
CA LEU A 95 16.63 3.27 -12.22
C LEU A 95 17.05 3.64 -13.64
N LEU A 96 16.09 3.92 -14.52
CA LEU A 96 16.39 4.38 -15.88
C LEU A 96 17.17 5.70 -15.87
N TYR A 97 16.84 6.62 -14.96
CA TYR A 97 17.58 7.87 -14.80
C TYR A 97 19.02 7.63 -14.33
N PHE A 98 19.22 6.82 -13.29
CA PHE A 98 20.56 6.55 -12.75
C PHE A 98 21.45 5.71 -13.68
N LEU A 99 20.85 4.76 -14.40
CA LEU A 99 21.58 3.89 -15.32
C LEU A 99 21.74 4.48 -16.72
N GLY A 100 20.87 5.41 -17.11
CA GLY A 100 20.86 6.05 -18.42
C GLY A 100 21.90 7.17 -18.57
N THR A 101 22.45 7.70 -17.48
CA THR A 101 23.51 8.70 -17.53
C THR A 101 24.85 8.04 -17.81
N GLY A 102 25.33 8.15 -19.05
CA GLY A 102 26.64 7.63 -19.48
C GLY A 102 27.85 8.49 -19.08
N PHE A 103 27.64 9.59 -18.35
CA PHE A 103 28.74 10.47 -17.94
C PHE A 103 29.47 9.90 -16.73
N ARG A 104 30.57 9.18 -17.00
CA ARG A 104 31.56 8.85 -15.98
C ARG A 104 32.57 9.97 -15.88
N ALA A 105 32.84 10.42 -14.65
CA ALA A 105 33.96 11.30 -14.37
C ALA A 105 35.28 10.62 -14.77
N THR A 106 36.28 11.42 -15.16
CA THR A 106 37.60 10.90 -15.49
C THR A 106 38.22 10.23 -14.27
N ASP A 107 39.00 9.16 -14.48
CA ASP A 107 39.65 8.44 -13.38
C ASP A 107 40.49 9.38 -12.50
N SER A 108 41.17 10.35 -13.10
CA SER A 108 41.92 11.39 -12.38
C SER A 108 41.06 12.15 -11.37
N ASP A 109 39.87 12.59 -11.78
CA ASP A 109 38.98 13.35 -10.90
C ASP A 109 38.35 12.46 -9.82
N THR A 110 38.02 11.21 -10.16
CA THR A 110 37.53 10.25 -9.15
C THR A 110 38.61 9.96 -8.10
N MET A 111 39.87 9.79 -8.51
CA MET A 111 40.98 9.56 -7.59
C MET A 111 41.27 10.77 -6.70
N LYS A 112 41.14 12.00 -7.21
CA LYS A 112 41.21 13.22 -6.36
C LYS A 112 40.14 13.20 -5.26
N ILE A 113 38.90 12.86 -5.63
CA ILE A 113 37.79 12.78 -4.67
C ILE A 113 38.04 11.69 -3.63
N VAL A 114 38.50 10.50 -4.05
CA VAL A 114 38.83 9.40 -3.14
C VAL A 114 39.92 9.82 -2.16
N ASN A 115 41.01 10.41 -2.65
CA ASN A 115 42.13 10.85 -1.82
C ASN A 115 41.73 11.93 -0.82
N GLN A 116 40.88 12.89 -1.21
CA GLN A 116 40.36 13.93 -0.31
C GLN A 116 39.49 13.36 0.82
N ASN A 117 38.78 12.26 0.54
CA ASN A 117 37.86 11.63 1.48
C ASN A 117 38.49 10.47 2.27
N LEU A 118 39.70 10.03 1.90
CA LEU A 118 40.42 8.95 2.56
C LEU A 118 40.65 9.29 4.05
N GLY A 119 40.35 8.33 4.93
CA GLY A 119 40.52 8.49 6.38
C GLY A 119 39.47 9.34 7.12
N ARG A 120 38.52 9.98 6.40
CA ARG A 120 37.36 10.68 7.01
C ARG A 120 36.42 9.71 7.71
N GLN A 121 36.17 8.56 7.10
CA GLN A 121 35.43 7.46 7.73
C GLN A 121 36.40 6.52 8.43
N SER A 122 36.02 6.03 9.62
CA SER A 122 36.80 5.06 10.39
C SER A 122 37.12 3.81 9.57
N ARG A 123 36.17 3.35 8.75
CA ARG A 123 36.30 2.18 7.89
C ARG A 123 37.32 2.32 6.76
N HIS A 124 37.73 3.55 6.42
CA HIS A 124 38.77 3.82 5.43
C HIS A 124 40.16 4.00 6.04
N ARG A 125 40.28 3.92 7.36
CA ARG A 125 41.59 3.98 8.01
C ARG A 125 42.25 2.61 7.89
N PRO A 126 43.51 2.53 7.49
CA PRO A 126 44.23 1.27 7.52
C PRO A 126 44.29 0.77 8.96
N ASP A 127 44.24 -0.55 9.13
CA ASP A 127 44.42 -1.15 10.45
C ASP A 127 45.78 -0.75 11.01
N ARG A 128 45.78 -0.34 12.28
CA ARG A 128 47.02 0.01 12.95
C ARG A 128 47.89 -1.24 13.00
N PRO A 129 49.18 -1.16 12.64
CA PRO A 129 50.07 -2.30 12.76
C PRO A 129 50.06 -2.74 14.22
N VAL A 130 49.67 -4.00 14.46
CA VAL A 130 49.69 -4.61 15.78
C VAL A 130 51.16 -4.64 16.22
N LYS A 131 51.46 -3.96 17.33
CA LYS A 131 52.79 -4.06 17.95
C LYS A 131 52.98 -5.53 18.33
N LYS A 132 53.82 -6.25 17.59
CA LYS A 132 54.21 -7.60 17.96
C LYS A 132 54.84 -7.53 19.34
N VAL A 133 54.41 -8.43 20.24
CA VAL A 133 55.01 -8.55 21.57
C VAL A 133 56.52 -8.73 21.35
N PRO A 134 57.36 -7.88 21.96
CA PRO A 134 58.81 -8.05 21.84
C PRO A 134 59.14 -9.45 22.33
N LYS A 135 59.87 -10.22 21.52
CA LYS A 135 60.37 -11.53 21.93
C LYS A 135 61.16 -11.35 23.22
N GLU A 136 60.86 -12.15 24.23
CA GLU A 136 61.59 -12.16 25.49
C GLU A 136 63.07 -12.38 25.16
N LYS A 137 63.89 -11.35 25.43
CA LYS A 137 65.33 -11.47 25.31
C LYS A 137 65.83 -12.16 26.56
N SER A 138 66.53 -13.28 26.41
CA SER A 138 67.25 -13.90 27.51
C SER A 138 68.18 -12.86 28.15
N VAL A 139 68.16 -12.79 29.48
CA VAL A 139 69.09 -11.94 30.25
C VAL A 139 70.52 -12.47 30.11
N PHE A 140 70.66 -13.77 29.92
CA PHE A 140 71.94 -14.45 29.77
C PHE A 140 72.30 -14.57 28.30
N THR A 141 73.54 -14.20 28.00
CA THR A 141 74.17 -14.49 26.72
C THR A 141 74.70 -15.93 26.72
N GLU A 142 74.78 -16.55 25.54
CA GLU A 142 75.33 -17.91 25.42
C GLU A 142 76.79 -17.96 25.94
N ASP A 143 77.54 -16.89 25.75
CA ASP A 143 78.92 -16.77 26.23
C ASP A 143 79.02 -16.78 27.76
N GLU A 144 78.10 -16.09 28.45
CA GLU A 144 77.99 -16.13 29.92
C GLU A 144 77.65 -17.53 30.41
N PHE A 145 76.78 -18.25 29.69
CA PHE A 145 76.44 -19.63 30.03
C PHE A 145 77.63 -20.58 29.90
N GLN A 146 78.45 -20.42 28.85
CA GLN A 146 79.67 -21.21 28.69
C GLN A 146 80.73 -20.92 29.76
N GLN A 147 80.85 -19.66 30.19
CA GLN A 147 81.74 -19.30 31.30
C GLN A 147 81.27 -19.93 32.61
N PHE A 148 79.96 -19.85 32.91
CA PHE A 148 79.37 -20.50 34.07
C PHE A 148 79.60 -22.02 34.06
N GLN A 149 79.44 -22.67 32.91
CA GLN A 149 79.72 -24.11 32.78
C GLN A 149 81.18 -24.45 33.13
N LYS A 150 82.14 -23.67 32.63
CA LYS A 150 83.57 -23.86 32.94
C LYS A 150 83.86 -23.64 34.42
N GLU A 151 83.26 -22.62 35.02
CA GLU A 151 83.48 -22.29 36.44
C GLU A 151 82.87 -23.36 37.37
N TYR A 152 81.67 -23.83 37.06
CA TYR A 152 80.93 -24.76 37.91
C TYR A 152 81.34 -26.22 37.73
N PHE A 153 81.60 -26.65 36.50
CA PHE A 153 81.92 -28.04 36.17
C PHE A 153 83.40 -28.28 35.80
N GLY A 154 84.20 -27.22 35.67
CA GLY A 154 85.62 -27.31 35.31
C GLY A 154 85.88 -27.75 33.86
N ARG A 155 84.84 -28.01 33.05
CA ARG A 155 84.92 -28.51 31.66
C ARG A 155 83.70 -28.02 30.86
N THR A 156 83.88 -27.84 29.55
CA THR A 156 82.77 -27.56 28.61
C THR A 156 82.15 -28.86 28.12
N VAL A 157 80.81 -28.90 28.01
CA VAL A 157 80.02 -30.11 27.69
C VAL A 157 80.17 -30.55 26.22
N GLU A 158 80.79 -29.74 25.35
CA GLU A 158 80.95 -30.06 23.91
C GLU A 158 82.23 -30.86 23.55
N GLY A 159 82.91 -31.45 24.53
CA GLY A 159 84.08 -32.30 24.29
C GLY A 159 83.76 -33.79 24.32
N ASN A 160 83.19 -34.34 23.24
CA ASN A 160 83.25 -35.76 22.89
C ASN A 160 83.59 -35.91 21.40
#